data_AF-A0A1Q7RBJ3-F1
#
_entry.id   AF-A0A1Q7RBJ3-F1
#
_cell.length_a   1.000
_cell.length_b   1.000
_cell.length_c   1.000
_cell.angle_alpha   90.00
_cell.angle_beta   90.00
_cell.angle_gamma   90.00
#
_symmetry.space_group_name_H-M   'P 1'
#
loop_
_entity.id
_entity.type
_entity.pdbx_description
1 polymer ?
#
loop_
_entity_poly.entity_id
_entity_poly.type
_entity_poly.pdbx_seq_one_letter_code
_entity_poly.pdbx_strand_id
1 'polypeptide(L)'
;MQNFPNPFHPTTTIRFAVPERSAVRLSVFTVLGQEVATLVDGEVGPGYQSVEWKAVDKNGRVLAPGIYLYRLQAKSLKTGVFHQVRKMVLLK
;
A
#
# COMPACT_ATOMS: atom_id res chain seq x y z
N MET A 1 23.05 24.91 -8.60
CA MET A 1 21.80 25.42 -8.02
C MET A 1 20.75 24.31 -8.23
N GLN A 2 20.56 23.40 -7.27
CA GLN A 2 19.83 23.56 -6.00
C GLN A 2 18.31 23.63 -6.24
N ASN A 3 17.69 22.47 -6.50
CA ASN A 3 16.24 22.31 -6.34
C ASN A 3 15.98 21.74 -4.95
N PHE A 4 15.73 22.62 -3.98
CA PHE A 4 15.12 22.23 -2.72
C PHE A 4 14.19 23.32 -2.18
N PRO A 5 12.98 22.96 -1.69
CA PRO A 5 12.35 21.64 -1.85
C PRO A 5 11.49 21.64 -3.12
N ASN A 6 11.64 20.61 -3.96
CA ASN A 6 10.60 20.23 -4.91
C ASN A 6 9.51 19.46 -4.13
N PRO A 7 8.32 20.02 -3.88
CA PRO A 7 7.31 19.43 -3.00
C PRO A 7 6.33 18.57 -3.80
N PHE A 8 6.83 17.63 -4.59
CA PHE A 8 5.96 16.63 -5.22
C PHE A 8 5.80 15.49 -4.21
N HIS A 9 4.61 15.40 -3.61
CA HIS A 9 4.18 14.20 -2.88
C HIS A 9 3.41 13.31 -3.86
N PRO A 10 4.07 12.35 -4.53
CA PRO A 10 3.37 11.41 -5.39
C PRO A 10 2.38 10.59 -4.57
N THR A 11 1.08 10.74 -4.88
CA THR A 11 0.02 9.90 -4.31
C THR A 11 -0.24 8.73 -5.24
N THR A 12 -0.20 7.51 -4.70
CA THR A 12 -0.60 6.29 -5.42
C THR A 12 -1.93 5.78 -4.86
N THR A 13 -2.92 5.62 -5.74
CA THR A 13 -4.19 4.99 -5.39
C THR A 13 -4.10 3.48 -5.60
N ILE A 14 -4.21 2.71 -4.53
CA ILE A 14 -4.25 1.25 -4.55
C ILE A 14 -5.71 0.80 -4.46
N ARG A 15 -6.18 0.10 -5.50
CA ARG A 15 -7.53 -0.46 -5.55
C ARG A 15 -7.48 -1.96 -5.34
N PHE A 16 -8.37 -2.48 -4.51
CA PHE A 16 -8.57 -3.90 -4.29
C PHE A 16 -10.04 -4.19 -4.06
N ALA A 17 -10.45 -5.45 -4.23
CA ALA A 17 -11.80 -5.88 -3.92
C ALA A 17 -11.73 -7.05 -2.94
N VAL A 18 -12.70 -7.10 -2.04
CA VAL A 18 -12.93 -8.26 -1.18
C VAL A 18 -14.33 -8.81 -1.47
N PRO A 19 -14.48 -10.12 -1.70
CA PRO A 19 -15.78 -10.72 -2.03
C PRO A 19 -16.70 -10.79 -0.81
N GLU A 20 -16.14 -10.74 0.39
CA GLU A 20 -16.85 -10.85 1.66
C GLU A 20 -16.06 -10.17 2.79
N ARG A 21 -16.69 -10.04 3.95
CA ARG A 21 -16.07 -9.44 5.14
C ARG A 21 -14.80 -10.22 5.50
N SER A 22 -13.66 -9.52 5.47
CA SER A 22 -12.34 -10.11 5.62
C SER A 22 -11.47 -9.26 6.52
N ALA A 23 -10.59 -9.89 7.31
CA ALA A 23 -9.50 -9.20 7.96
C ALA A 23 -8.42 -8.92 6.92
N VAL A 24 -8.19 -7.65 6.61
CA VAL A 24 -7.29 -7.19 5.55
C VAL A 24 -6.07 -6.50 6.14
N ARG A 25 -4.89 -6.88 5.65
CA ARG A 25 -3.65 -6.16 5.83
C ARG A 25 -3.06 -5.76 4.48
N LEU A 26 -2.91 -4.45 4.26
CA LEU A 26 -2.27 -3.89 3.06
C LEU A 26 -0.98 -3.20 3.49
N SER A 27 0.15 -3.81 3.17
CA SER A 27 1.47 -3.29 3.54
C SER A 27 2.30 -2.96 2.29
N VAL A 28 3.15 -1.94 2.39
CA VAL A 28 4.05 -1.45 1.35
C VAL A 28 5.49 -1.77 1.75
N PHE A 29 6.28 -2.21 0.78
CA PHE A 29 7.65 -2.67 0.96
C PHE A 29 8.59 -2.04 -0.06
N THR A 30 9.86 -1.89 0.31
CA THR A 30 10.94 -1.68 -0.66
C THR A 30 11.22 -2.97 -1.44
N VAL A 31 11.99 -2.87 -2.53
CA VAL A 31 12.47 -4.04 -3.28
C VAL A 31 13.35 -5.00 -2.46
N LEU A 32 13.92 -4.52 -1.35
CA LEU A 32 14.70 -5.32 -0.41
C LEU A 32 13.81 -6.04 0.63
N GLY A 33 12.48 -5.88 0.55
CA GLY A 33 11.53 -6.51 1.46
C GLY A 33 11.32 -5.77 2.78
N GLN A 34 11.85 -4.55 2.94
CA GLN A 34 11.62 -3.74 4.13
C GLN A 34 10.21 -3.15 4.10
N GLU A 35 9.38 -3.43 5.11
CA GLU A 35 8.07 -2.79 5.29
C GLU A 35 8.25 -1.30 5.60
N VAL A 36 7.67 -0.43 4.78
CA VAL A 36 7.76 1.03 4.95
C VAL A 36 6.45 1.63 5.46
N ALA A 37 5.31 1.04 5.12
CA ALA A 37 4.00 1.51 5.57
C ALA A 37 2.99 0.35 5.62
N THR A 38 2.02 0.45 6.52
CA THR A 38 0.80 -0.36 6.50
C THR A 38 -0.37 0.59 6.33
N LEU A 39 -1.12 0.41 5.24
CA LEU A 39 -2.18 1.32 4.78
C LEU A 39 -3.56 0.87 5.27
N VAL A 40 -3.72 -0.44 5.49
CA VAL A 40 -4.91 -1.07 6.06
C VAL A 40 -4.44 -2.16 7.00
N ASP A 41 -5.00 -2.20 8.21
CA ASP A 41 -4.85 -3.31 9.15
C ASP A 41 -6.15 -3.43 9.95
N GLY A 42 -7.11 -4.19 9.43
CA GLY A 42 -8.44 -4.29 10.05
C GLY A 42 -9.49 -5.01 9.21
N GLU A 43 -10.73 -5.03 9.71
CA GLU A 43 -11.86 -5.63 8.99
C GLU A 43 -12.36 -4.73 7.86
N VAL A 44 -12.57 -5.33 6.69
CA VAL A 44 -13.09 -4.67 5.49
C VAL A 44 -14.30 -5.45 4.99
N GLY A 45 -15.41 -4.75 4.76
CA GLY A 45 -16.63 -5.33 4.20
C GLY A 45 -16.53 -5.62 2.70
N PRO A 46 -17.44 -6.44 2.14
CA PRO A 46 -17.45 -6.79 0.72
C PRO A 46 -17.50 -5.55 -0.18
N GLY A 47 -16.86 -5.64 -1.34
CA GLY A 47 -16.89 -4.61 -2.38
C GLY A 47 -15.50 -4.11 -2.78
N TYR A 48 -15.52 -3.09 -3.64
CA TYR A 48 -14.31 -2.40 -4.09
C TYR A 48 -13.86 -1.37 -3.06
N GLN A 49 -12.56 -1.38 -2.79
CA GLN A 49 -11.88 -0.50 -1.86
C GLN A 49 -10.79 0.27 -2.58
N SER A 50 -10.54 1.48 -2.11
CA SER A 50 -9.51 2.37 -2.65
C SER A 50 -8.77 3.03 -1.49
N VAL A 51 -7.45 2.91 -1.48
CA VAL A 51 -6.61 3.47 -0.43
C VAL A 51 -5.50 4.30 -1.07
N GLU A 52 -5.29 5.49 -0.53
CA GLU A 52 -4.23 6.39 -0.99
C GLU A 52 -2.97 6.20 -0.16
N TRP A 53 -1.84 6.06 -0.85
CA TRP A 53 -0.53 6.11 -0.24
C TRP A 53 0.22 7.35 -0.72
N LYS A 54 0.57 8.23 0.22
CA LYS A 54 1.25 9.51 -0.03
C LYS A 54 2.77 9.40 -0.11
N ALA A 55 3.29 8.21 -0.42
CA ALA A 55 4.72 7.92 -0.47
C ALA A 55 5.49 8.30 0.82
N VAL A 56 4.86 8.08 1.97
CA VAL A 56 5.49 8.27 3.29
C VAL A 56 5.68 6.94 4.00
N ASP A 57 6.74 6.87 4.81
CA ASP A 57 6.95 5.76 5.74
C ASP A 57 6.07 5.87 7.00
N LYS A 58 6.17 4.88 7.88
CA LYS A 58 5.46 4.83 9.18
C LYS A 58 5.76 6.01 10.12
N ASN A 59 6.84 6.76 9.90
CA ASN A 59 7.22 7.93 10.68
C ASN A 59 6.83 9.25 9.97
N GLY A 60 6.09 9.18 8.87
CA GLY A 60 5.70 10.34 8.06
C GLY A 60 6.82 10.91 7.19
N ARG A 61 7.95 10.19 7.04
CA ARG A 61 9.06 10.64 6.19
C ARG A 61 8.75 10.37 4.73
N VAL A 62 8.96 11.37 3.88
CA VAL A 62 8.83 11.23 2.43
C VAL A 62 9.87 10.23 1.92
N LEU A 63 9.40 9.27 1.14
CA LEU A 63 10.22 8.23 0.55
C LEU A 63 10.77 8.69 -0.82
N ALA A 64 11.98 8.23 -1.15
CA ALA A 64 12.60 8.54 -2.43
C ALA A 64 11.83 7.88 -3.60
N PRO A 65 11.79 8.51 -4.79
CA PRO A 65 11.30 7.88 -6.01
C PRO A 65 11.99 6.53 -6.25
N GLY A 66 11.26 5.55 -6.76
CA GLY A 66 11.78 4.20 -6.92
C GLY A 66 10.70 3.13 -7.03
N ILE A 67 11.12 1.87 -7.03
CA ILE A 67 10.19 0.74 -7.09
C ILE A 67 9.78 0.36 -5.67
N TYR A 68 8.48 0.18 -5.49
CA TYR A 68 7.89 -0.34 -4.25
C TYR A 68 6.96 -1.49 -4.57
N LEU A 69 6.77 -2.36 -3.60
CA LEU A 69 5.86 -3.50 -3.68
C LEU A 69 4.75 -3.27 -2.68
N TYR A 70 3.53 -3.70 -2.99
CA TYR A 70 2.50 -3.82 -1.97
C TYR A 70 2.00 -5.26 -1.89
N ARG A 71 1.68 -5.67 -0.66
CA ARG A 71 1.11 -6.97 -0.33
C ARG A 71 -0.24 -6.75 0.32
N LEU A 72 -1.27 -7.34 -0.28
CA LEU A 72 -2.61 -7.46 0.27
C LEU A 72 -2.76 -8.87 0.83
N GLN A 73 -3.11 -8.96 2.11
CA GLN A 73 -3.48 -10.21 2.78
C GLN A 73 -4.91 -10.06 3.26
N ALA A 74 -5.83 -10.88 2.75
CA ALA A 74 -7.23 -10.87 3.15
C ALA A 74 -7.59 -12.24 3.70
N LYS A 75 -7.95 -12.32 4.98
CA LYS A 75 -8.43 -13.54 5.61
C LYS A 75 -9.94 -13.49 5.68
N SER A 76 -10.60 -14.27 4.83
CA SER A 76 -12.03 -14.48 4.89
C SER A 76 -12.38 -15.50 5.98
N LEU A 77 -13.54 -15.31 6.60
CA LEU A 77 -14.12 -16.29 7.53
C LEU A 77 -14.77 -17.50 6.83
N LYS A 78 -15.05 -17.43 5.52
CA LYS A 78 -15.74 -18.51 4.76
C LYS A 78 -14.90 -19.18 3.69
N THR A 79 -14.04 -18.43 3.00
CA THR A 79 -13.31 -18.91 1.79
C THR A 79 -11.81 -19.09 2.01
N GLY A 80 -11.32 -18.88 3.23
CA GLY A 80 -9.91 -19.07 3.59
C GLY A 80 -9.07 -17.79 3.43
N VAL A 81 -7.76 -17.96 3.24
CA VAL A 81 -6.81 -16.84 3.16
C VAL A 81 -6.46 -16.53 1.71
N PHE A 82 -6.68 -15.28 1.31
CA PHE A 82 -6.28 -14.73 0.02
C PHE A 82 -5.02 -13.85 0.19
N HIS A 83 -4.02 -14.10 -0.66
CA HIS A 83 -2.80 -13.29 -0.71
C HIS A 83 -2.57 -12.78 -2.14
N GLN A 84 -2.32 -11.48 -2.26
CA GLN A 84 -1.96 -10.86 -3.53
C GLN A 84 -0.79 -9.90 -3.36
N VAL A 85 0.21 -10.02 -4.23
CA VAL A 85 1.36 -9.12 -4.28
C VAL A 85 1.37 -8.45 -5.65
N ARG A 86 1.54 -7.13 -5.68
CA ARG A 86 1.62 -6.35 -6.91
C ARG A 86 2.74 -5.30 -6.79
N LYS A 87 3.39 -5.02 -7.91
CA LYS A 87 4.46 -4.03 -8.02
C LYS A 87 3.86 -2.66 -8.32
N MET A 88 4.44 -1.61 -7.73
CA MET A 88 4.19 -0.21 -8.10
C MET A 88 5.50 0.54 -8.33
N VAL A 89 5.45 1.55 -9.20
CA VAL A 89 6.59 2.42 -9.49
C VAL A 89 6.23 3.80 -8.97
N LEU A 90 7.04 4.30 -8.04
CA LEU A 90 6.94 5.67 -7.57
C LEU A 90 7.74 6.55 -8.52
N LEU A 91 7.02 7.31 -9.34
CA LEU A 91 7.58 8.28 -10.28
C LEU A 91 7.74 9.65 -9.60
N LYS A 92 8.70 10.43 -10.09
CA LYS A 92 8.97 11.80 -9.65
C LYS A 92 8.06 12.80 -10.36
#